data_AF-A0A0M2VF84-F1
#
_entry.id   AF-A0A0M2VF84-F1
#
_cell.length_a   1.000
_cell.length_b   1.000
_cell.length_c   1.000
_cell.angle_alpha   90.00
_cell.angle_beta   90.00
_cell.angle_gamma   90.00
#
_symmetry.space_group_name_H-M   'P 1'
#
loop_
_entity.id
_entity.type
_entity.pdbx_description
1 polymer ?
#
loop_
_entity_poly.entity_id
_entity_poly.type
_entity_poly.pdbx_seq_one_letter_code
_entity_poly.pdbx_strand_id
1 'polypeptide(L)'
;MNAVKKNNNNEQQLAAELEQQAQQQLAASLADFGKQLMNQQQQLLQGYAEQVLVESQSQWQQRLDEQEQAYQKLLKEWQQTKQQLDEAMPVANADNQERANLKQQFGETTKQLSALSAEFTKAQQHNKALSEREINLEQQLAELMHELELEQHKTRHFAQTLKSAQQNTVDPEKIAQLNAELEQARAQAHESKLALQKLESAAQQHQTEQQHSEQQLAQLNDRLQALQQNAEQQVQAQQDKLQALAKSQQQVVDFEQKLAEQAQQLTDVEQQKNHLSQQLAELSVHSEALQAQVSTFEQQQHELADNSAELAAEQSRLQTEVDSTNELLNQNQTRSKKLEAQLDHAVNRQQAAEQKQQYEADQSREMIRQLRTQLSEQDELNQQHVSELEQKIMEYKLKFEYAQKQLAVSG
;
A
#
# COMPACT_ATOMS: atom_id res chain seq x y z
N MET A 1 30.47 -41.07 70.15
CA MET A 1 30.77 -39.87 69.32
C MET A 1 31.08 -40.16 67.84
N ASN A 2 31.60 -41.34 67.44
CA ASN A 2 31.90 -41.62 66.02
C ASN A 2 30.68 -41.93 65.12
N ALA A 3 29.57 -42.44 65.67
CA ALA A 3 28.36 -42.73 64.88
C ALA A 3 27.60 -41.46 64.48
N VAL A 4 27.59 -40.44 65.34
CA VAL A 4 26.91 -39.15 65.08
C VAL A 4 27.66 -38.32 64.04
N LYS A 5 29.00 -38.37 64.02
CA LYS A 5 29.83 -37.69 63.01
C LYS A 5 29.68 -38.30 61.60
N LYS A 6 29.51 -39.63 61.49
CA LYS A 6 29.23 -40.29 60.20
C LYS A 6 27.85 -39.97 59.66
N ASN A 7 26.85 -39.84 60.54
CA ASN A 7 25.49 -39.51 60.10
C ASN A 7 25.37 -38.05 59.61
N ASN A 8 26.03 -37.11 60.28
CA ASN A 8 26.08 -35.71 59.83
C ASN A 8 26.80 -35.53 58.48
N ASN A 9 27.87 -36.28 58.22
CA ASN A 9 28.58 -36.20 56.92
C ASN A 9 27.72 -36.75 55.76
N ASN A 10 26.97 -37.83 55.99
CA ASN A 10 26.07 -38.39 54.98
C ASN A 10 24.88 -37.46 54.70
N GLU A 11 24.32 -36.81 55.72
CA GLU A 11 23.23 -35.84 55.54
C GLU A 11 23.71 -34.57 54.82
N GLN A 12 24.94 -34.10 55.09
CA GLN A 12 25.53 -32.97 54.36
C GLN A 12 25.87 -33.30 52.91
N GLN A 13 26.32 -34.52 52.61
CA GLN A 13 26.53 -34.97 51.23
C GLN A 13 25.22 -35.14 50.47
N LEU A 14 24.19 -35.70 51.10
CA LEU A 14 22.87 -35.84 50.49
C LEU A 14 22.21 -34.47 50.22
N ALA A 15 22.39 -33.51 51.13
CA ALA A 15 21.92 -32.14 50.95
C ALA A 15 22.65 -31.43 49.81
N ALA A 16 23.97 -31.60 49.68
CA ALA A 16 24.76 -31.03 48.59
C ALA A 16 24.43 -31.66 47.22
N GLU A 17 24.20 -32.98 47.16
CA GLU A 17 23.73 -33.66 45.94
C GLU A 17 22.34 -33.19 45.52
N LEU A 18 21.40 -33.04 46.47
CA LEU A 18 20.07 -32.51 46.20
C LEU A 18 20.11 -31.05 45.74
N GLU A 19 20.99 -30.23 46.31
CA GLU A 19 21.18 -28.84 45.91
C GLU A 19 21.79 -28.73 44.50
N GLN A 20 22.77 -29.57 44.18
CA GLN A 20 23.37 -29.65 42.85
C GLN A 20 22.37 -30.15 41.80
N GLN A 21 21.56 -31.15 42.14
CA GLN A 21 20.53 -31.69 41.27
C GLN A 21 19.40 -30.67 41.03
N ALA A 22 19.01 -29.92 42.07
CA ALA A 22 18.05 -28.84 41.96
C ALA A 22 18.59 -27.67 41.11
N GLN A 23 19.87 -27.30 41.26
CA GLN A 23 20.50 -26.27 40.43
C GLN A 23 20.62 -26.71 38.96
N GLN A 24 20.97 -27.96 38.68
CA GLN A 24 21.01 -28.49 37.32
C GLN A 24 19.62 -28.55 36.68
N GLN A 25 18.59 -28.98 37.42
CA GLN A 25 17.20 -28.93 36.93
C GLN A 25 16.73 -27.50 36.66
N LEU A 26 17.07 -26.55 37.53
CA LEU A 26 16.74 -25.15 37.33
C LEU A 26 17.43 -24.60 36.07
N ALA A 27 18.73 -24.85 35.91
CA ALA A 27 19.50 -24.42 34.74
C ALA A 27 18.96 -25.03 33.43
N ALA A 28 18.63 -26.33 33.44
CA ALA A 28 18.00 -27.01 32.30
C ALA A 28 16.62 -26.39 31.98
N SER A 29 15.80 -26.15 33.01
CA SER A 29 14.48 -25.54 32.84
C SER A 29 14.55 -24.10 32.30
N LEU A 30 15.54 -23.30 32.72
CA LEU A 30 15.76 -21.94 32.22
C LEU A 30 16.30 -21.95 30.78
N ALA A 31 17.17 -22.89 30.44
CA ALA A 31 17.66 -23.05 29.06
C ALA A 31 16.52 -23.48 28.11
N ASP A 32 15.68 -24.42 28.54
CA ASP A 32 14.51 -24.87 27.77
C ASP A 32 13.45 -23.77 27.65
N PHE A 33 13.18 -23.03 28.72
CA PHE A 33 12.29 -21.87 28.69
C PHE A 33 12.83 -20.78 27.77
N GLY A 34 14.14 -20.48 27.82
CA GLY A 34 14.79 -19.53 26.93
C GLY A 34 14.67 -19.93 25.45
N LYS A 35 14.89 -21.20 25.13
CA LYS A 35 14.70 -21.75 23.77
C LYS A 35 13.24 -21.68 23.33
N GLN A 36 12.29 -22.04 24.20
CA GLN A 36 10.87 -21.93 23.91
C GLN A 36 10.44 -20.48 23.66
N LEU A 37 10.90 -19.55 24.50
CA LEU A 37 10.59 -18.13 24.35
C LEU A 37 11.16 -17.57 23.04
N MET A 38 12.42 -17.87 22.72
CA MET A 38 13.05 -17.48 21.46
C MET A 38 12.28 -18.03 20.26
N ASN A 39 11.98 -19.33 20.26
CA ASN A 39 11.30 -19.99 19.15
C ASN A 39 9.88 -19.44 18.97
N GLN A 40 9.17 -19.18 20.06
CA GLN A 40 7.84 -18.57 20.03
C GLN A 40 7.88 -17.11 19.53
N GLN A 41 8.90 -16.34 19.93
CA GLN A 41 9.10 -14.97 19.44
C GLN A 41 9.46 -14.96 17.94
N GLN A 42 10.30 -15.89 17.49
CA GLN A 42 10.67 -16.03 16.08
C GLN A 42 9.47 -16.45 15.22
N GLN A 43 8.64 -17.38 15.68
CA GLN A 43 7.40 -17.77 15.01
C GLN A 43 6.40 -16.61 14.92
N LEU A 44 6.24 -15.83 15.99
CA LEU A 44 5.37 -14.64 15.99
C LEU A 44 5.87 -13.58 15.00
N LEU A 45 7.18 -13.32 14.97
CA LEU A 45 7.78 -12.36 14.04
C LEU A 45 7.64 -12.82 12.58
N GLN A 46 7.90 -14.10 12.29
CA GLN A 46 7.72 -14.65 10.95
C GLN A 46 6.26 -14.60 10.51
N GLY A 47 5.32 -15.02 11.37
CA GLY A 47 3.89 -14.97 11.08
C GLY A 47 3.39 -13.55 10.84
N TYR A 48 3.85 -12.58 11.63
CA TYR A 48 3.48 -11.18 11.46
C TYR A 48 4.08 -10.59 10.17
N ALA A 49 5.35 -10.90 9.86
CA ALA A 49 6.01 -10.45 8.64
C ALA A 49 5.32 -11.01 7.38
N GLU A 50 5.00 -12.31 7.35
CA GLU A 50 4.26 -12.93 6.25
C GLU A 50 2.86 -12.32 6.09
N GLN A 51 2.15 -12.11 7.20
CA GLN A 51 0.80 -11.56 7.16
C GLN A 51 0.78 -10.12 6.64
N VAL A 52 1.69 -9.26 7.11
CA VAL A 52 1.81 -7.87 6.62
C VAL A 52 2.20 -7.86 5.14
N LEU A 53 3.08 -8.75 4.70
CA LEU A 53 3.52 -8.80 3.30
C LEU A 53 2.39 -9.26 2.37
N VAL A 54 1.62 -10.28 2.78
CA VAL A 54 0.45 -10.76 2.04
C VAL A 54 -0.67 -9.71 2.00
N GLU A 55 -0.99 -9.06 3.13
CA GLU A 55 -2.00 -7.99 3.16
C GLU A 55 -1.57 -6.80 2.30
N SER A 56 -0.30 -6.38 2.40
CA SER A 56 0.22 -5.29 1.58
C SER A 56 0.17 -5.62 0.09
N GLN A 57 0.60 -6.82 -0.29
CA GLN A 57 0.57 -7.26 -1.69
C GLN A 57 -0.86 -7.34 -2.23
N SER A 58 -1.79 -7.87 -1.43
CA SER A 58 -3.22 -7.93 -1.74
C SER A 58 -3.81 -6.54 -1.99
N GLN A 59 -3.55 -5.59 -1.08
CA GLN A 59 -4.05 -4.21 -1.22
C GLN A 59 -3.45 -3.50 -2.44
N TRP A 60 -2.17 -3.74 -2.74
CA TRP A 60 -1.52 -3.22 -3.93
C TRP A 60 -2.12 -3.78 -5.21
N GLN A 61 -2.36 -5.09 -5.25
CA GLN A 61 -2.99 -5.74 -6.39
C GLN A 61 -4.40 -5.21 -6.62
N GLN A 62 -5.19 -5.07 -5.56
CA GLN A 62 -6.54 -4.51 -5.65
C GLN A 62 -6.54 -3.08 -6.20
N ARG A 63 -5.66 -2.21 -5.71
CA ARG A 63 -5.55 -0.82 -6.21
C ARG A 63 -5.14 -0.77 -7.68
N LEU A 64 -4.25 -1.68 -8.10
CA LEU A 64 -3.83 -1.81 -9.49
C LEU A 64 -5.02 -2.18 -10.39
N ASP A 65 -5.79 -3.20 -9.99
CA ASP A 65 -6.95 -3.67 -10.74
C ASP A 65 -8.04 -2.59 -10.83
N GLU A 66 -8.29 -1.86 -9.75
CA GLU A 66 -9.25 -0.73 -9.71
C GLU A 66 -8.82 0.41 -10.65
N GLN A 67 -7.53 0.75 -10.64
CA GLN A 67 -6.95 1.73 -11.57
C GLN A 67 -7.06 1.27 -13.04
N GLU A 68 -6.76 0.00 -13.32
CA GLU A 68 -6.81 -0.54 -14.68
C GLU A 68 -8.25 -0.55 -15.21
N GLN A 69 -9.23 -0.92 -14.38
CA GLN A 69 -10.64 -0.84 -14.73
C GLN A 69 -11.11 0.60 -14.97
N ALA A 70 -10.69 1.54 -14.12
CA ALA A 70 -11.01 2.96 -14.30
C ALA A 70 -10.42 3.51 -15.61
N TYR A 71 -9.18 3.13 -15.94
CA TYR A 71 -8.53 3.52 -17.19
C TYR A 71 -9.22 2.92 -18.41
N GLN A 72 -9.57 1.63 -18.37
CA GLN A 72 -10.32 0.98 -19.46
C GLN A 72 -11.69 1.62 -19.69
N LYS A 73 -12.38 2.03 -18.61
CA LYS A 73 -13.65 2.74 -18.70
C LYS A 73 -13.48 4.12 -19.34
N LEU A 74 -12.49 4.89 -18.89
CA LEU A 74 -12.18 6.20 -19.46
C LEU A 74 -11.78 6.09 -20.93
N LEU A 75 -11.00 5.06 -21.31
CA LEU A 75 -10.61 4.81 -22.68
C LEU A 75 -11.83 4.50 -23.56
N LYS A 76 -12.78 3.68 -23.08
CA LYS A 76 -14.03 3.40 -23.79
C LYS A 76 -14.89 4.66 -23.95
N GLU A 77 -15.03 5.44 -22.88
CA GLU A 77 -15.77 6.70 -22.92
C GLU A 77 -15.12 7.68 -23.91
N TRP A 78 -13.79 7.82 -23.87
CA TRP A 78 -13.05 8.63 -24.84
C TRP A 78 -13.20 8.15 -26.28
N GLN A 79 -13.11 6.83 -26.52
CA GLN A 79 -13.35 6.27 -27.86
C GLN A 79 -14.77 6.56 -28.33
N GLN A 80 -15.77 6.45 -27.46
CA GLN A 80 -17.16 6.74 -27.78
C GLN A 80 -17.38 8.23 -28.05
N THR A 81 -16.79 9.13 -27.25
CA THR A 81 -16.83 10.58 -27.48
C THR A 81 -16.08 10.95 -28.76
N LYS A 82 -14.95 10.32 -29.04
CA LYS A 82 -14.21 10.49 -30.29
C LYS A 82 -15.03 10.03 -31.49
N GLN A 83 -15.71 8.90 -31.39
CA GLN A 83 -16.59 8.40 -32.44
C GLN A 83 -17.80 9.32 -32.65
N GLN A 84 -18.37 9.86 -31.56
CA GLN A 84 -19.39 10.92 -31.64
C GLN A 84 -18.85 12.22 -32.23
N LEU A 85 -17.58 12.58 -31.96
CA LEU A 85 -16.90 13.71 -32.58
C LEU A 85 -16.65 13.45 -34.06
N ASP A 86 -16.24 12.25 -34.45
CA ASP A 86 -16.02 11.88 -35.86
C ASP A 86 -17.35 11.79 -36.63
N GLU A 87 -18.45 11.40 -35.96
CA GLU A 87 -19.82 11.46 -36.53
C GLU A 87 -20.37 12.90 -36.56
N ALA A 88 -20.01 13.75 -35.60
CA ALA A 88 -20.46 15.15 -35.51
C ALA A 88 -19.56 16.13 -36.29
N MET A 89 -18.31 15.77 -36.57
CA MET A 89 -17.37 16.49 -37.42
C MET A 89 -17.34 15.85 -38.81
N PRO A 90 -18.07 16.39 -39.80
CA PRO A 90 -17.64 16.21 -41.16
C PRO A 90 -16.23 16.81 -41.28
N VAL A 91 -15.26 15.97 -41.63
CA VAL A 91 -13.85 16.29 -41.95
C VAL A 91 -13.65 17.78 -42.29
N ALA A 92 -12.72 18.48 -41.64
CA ALA A 92 -12.54 19.94 -41.75
C ALA A 92 -12.43 20.53 -43.19
N ASN A 93 -12.15 19.70 -44.21
CA ASN A 93 -12.26 20.09 -45.62
C ASN A 93 -13.70 20.12 -46.16
N ALA A 94 -14.57 19.21 -45.68
CA ALA A 94 -15.99 19.18 -45.97
C ALA A 94 -16.74 20.34 -45.28
N ASP A 95 -16.36 20.73 -44.06
CA ASP A 95 -17.03 21.82 -43.34
C ASP A 95 -16.77 23.21 -43.98
N ASN A 96 -15.60 23.43 -44.59
CA ASN A 96 -15.33 24.64 -45.37
C ASN A 96 -16.06 24.65 -46.74
N GLN A 97 -16.16 23.50 -47.41
CA GLN A 97 -16.94 23.37 -48.65
C GLN A 97 -18.45 23.42 -48.40
N GLU A 98 -18.96 22.81 -47.33
CA GLU A 98 -20.36 22.88 -46.92
C GLU A 98 -20.72 24.28 -46.43
N ARG A 99 -19.86 24.96 -45.65
CA ARG A 99 -20.09 26.37 -45.29
C ARG A 99 -20.03 27.28 -46.51
N ALA A 100 -19.15 27.02 -47.47
CA ALA A 100 -19.11 27.76 -48.73
C ALA A 100 -20.37 27.51 -49.58
N ASN A 101 -20.79 26.24 -49.73
CA ASN A 101 -22.02 25.86 -50.44
C ASN A 101 -23.27 26.38 -49.73
N LEU A 102 -23.32 26.37 -48.39
CA LEU A 102 -24.42 26.93 -47.60
C LEU A 102 -24.43 28.46 -47.67
N LYS A 103 -23.28 29.14 -47.64
CA LYS A 103 -23.23 30.59 -47.89
C LYS A 103 -23.68 30.93 -49.31
N GLN A 104 -23.29 30.12 -50.28
CA GLN A 104 -23.71 30.28 -51.66
C GLN A 104 -25.21 30.04 -51.81
N GLN A 105 -25.74 28.96 -51.25
CA GLN A 105 -27.17 28.67 -51.19
C GLN A 105 -27.91 29.80 -50.48
N PHE A 106 -27.51 30.23 -49.28
CA PHE A 106 -28.12 31.38 -48.60
C PHE A 106 -28.09 32.64 -49.45
N GLY A 107 -26.97 32.91 -50.14
CA GLY A 107 -26.85 34.03 -51.07
C GLY A 107 -27.79 33.91 -52.26
N GLU A 108 -27.97 32.71 -52.80
CA GLU A 108 -28.91 32.40 -53.89
C GLU A 108 -30.36 32.48 -53.42
N THR A 109 -30.71 31.90 -52.27
CA THR A 109 -32.05 31.97 -51.67
C THR A 109 -32.41 33.42 -51.32
N THR A 110 -31.47 34.21 -50.81
CA THR A 110 -31.69 35.63 -50.51
C THR A 110 -31.89 36.45 -51.78
N LYS A 111 -31.11 36.18 -52.83
CA LYS A 111 -31.32 36.79 -54.15
C LYS A 111 -32.68 36.41 -54.72
N GLN A 112 -33.05 35.13 -54.65
CA GLN A 112 -34.36 34.65 -55.09
C GLN A 112 -35.49 35.28 -54.29
N LEU A 113 -35.36 35.42 -52.97
CA LEU A 113 -36.34 36.08 -52.12
C LEU A 113 -36.50 37.56 -52.49
N SER A 114 -35.39 38.26 -52.74
CA SER A 114 -35.41 39.66 -53.18
C SER A 114 -36.02 39.84 -54.58
N ALA A 115 -35.75 38.91 -55.49
CA ALA A 115 -36.30 38.91 -56.84
C ALA A 115 -37.81 38.60 -56.82
N LEU A 116 -38.24 37.57 -56.09
CA LEU A 116 -39.65 37.24 -55.93
C LEU A 116 -40.42 38.34 -55.20
N SER A 117 -39.81 38.99 -54.20
CA SER A 117 -40.41 40.14 -53.51
C SER A 117 -40.61 41.32 -54.46
N ALA A 118 -39.64 41.59 -55.34
CA ALA A 118 -39.77 42.63 -56.36
C ALA A 118 -40.83 42.28 -57.42
N GLU A 119 -40.90 41.01 -57.85
CA GLU A 119 -41.93 40.51 -58.77
C GLU A 119 -43.32 40.57 -58.15
N PHE A 120 -43.46 40.18 -56.89
CA PHE A 120 -44.71 40.29 -56.14
C PHE A 120 -45.17 41.75 -56.03
N THR A 121 -44.25 42.67 -55.73
CA THR A 121 -44.57 44.10 -55.65
C THR A 121 -45.03 44.65 -57.00
N LYS A 122 -44.37 44.24 -58.09
CA LYS A 122 -44.80 44.60 -59.46
C LYS A 122 -46.16 44.02 -59.82
N ALA A 123 -46.40 42.75 -59.54
CA ALA A 123 -47.69 42.10 -59.76
C ALA A 123 -48.81 42.77 -58.94
N GLN A 124 -48.51 43.17 -57.71
CA GLN A 124 -49.46 43.87 -56.84
C GLN A 124 -49.81 45.27 -57.41
N GLN A 125 -48.82 46.00 -57.93
CA GLN A 125 -49.06 47.28 -58.60
C GLN A 125 -49.85 47.12 -59.91
N HIS A 126 -49.54 46.08 -60.69
CA HIS A 126 -50.27 45.75 -61.91
C HIS A 126 -51.75 45.43 -61.60
N ASN A 127 -52.01 44.66 -60.56
CA ASN A 127 -53.38 44.31 -60.17
C ASN A 127 -54.18 45.52 -59.65
N LYS A 128 -53.51 46.47 -58.98
CA LYS A 128 -54.13 47.77 -58.63
C LYS A 128 -54.50 48.56 -59.89
N ALA A 129 -53.62 48.64 -60.87
CA ALA A 129 -53.88 49.34 -62.13
C ALA A 129 -55.00 48.67 -62.95
N LEU A 130 -55.09 47.34 -62.94
CA LEU A 130 -56.22 46.61 -63.52
C LEU A 130 -57.52 46.94 -62.79
N SER A 131 -57.54 46.89 -61.46
CA SER A 131 -58.74 47.23 -60.66
C SER A 131 -59.22 48.68 -60.92
N GLU A 132 -58.31 49.65 -61.03
CA GLU A 132 -58.67 51.03 -61.41
C GLU A 132 -59.26 51.12 -62.82
N ARG A 133 -58.77 50.30 -63.75
CA ARG A 133 -59.26 50.22 -65.13
C ARG A 133 -60.63 49.55 -65.23
N GLU A 134 -60.89 48.54 -64.39
CA GLU A 134 -62.18 47.88 -64.26
C GLU A 134 -63.26 48.88 -63.83
N ILE A 135 -62.98 49.68 -62.78
CA ILE A 135 -63.89 50.74 -62.30
C ILE A 135 -64.23 51.73 -63.42
N ASN A 136 -63.23 52.12 -64.23
CA ASN A 136 -63.43 53.06 -65.34
C ASN A 136 -64.25 52.43 -66.50
N LEU A 137 -64.01 51.16 -66.82
CA LEU A 137 -64.79 50.43 -67.83
C LEU A 137 -66.24 50.22 -67.38
N GLU A 138 -66.48 49.89 -66.11
CA GLU A 138 -67.83 49.79 -65.53
C GLU A 138 -68.57 51.13 -65.62
N GLN A 139 -67.88 52.24 -65.33
CA GLN A 139 -68.47 53.57 -65.46
C GLN A 139 -68.81 53.91 -66.91
N GLN A 140 -67.94 53.60 -67.86
CA GLN A 140 -68.19 53.79 -69.30
C GLN A 140 -69.34 52.91 -69.83
N LEU A 141 -69.46 51.66 -69.33
CA LEU A 141 -70.60 50.79 -69.64
C LEU A 141 -71.92 51.40 -69.14
N ALA A 142 -71.93 51.93 -67.92
CA ALA A 142 -73.12 52.57 -67.35
C ALA A 142 -73.55 53.82 -68.14
N GLU A 143 -72.59 54.65 -68.56
CA GLU A 143 -72.84 55.84 -69.39
C GLU A 143 -73.39 55.47 -70.78
N LEU A 144 -72.77 54.50 -71.47
CA LEU A 144 -73.22 54.03 -72.79
C LEU A 144 -74.58 53.33 -72.74
N MET A 145 -74.87 52.57 -71.67
CA MET A 145 -76.20 52.01 -71.45
C MET A 145 -77.26 53.11 -71.34
N HIS A 146 -76.98 54.16 -70.57
CA HIS A 146 -77.90 55.28 -70.41
C HIS A 146 -78.10 56.06 -71.72
N GLU A 147 -77.03 56.27 -72.49
CA GLU A 147 -77.09 56.91 -73.81
C GLU A 147 -77.89 56.07 -74.82
N LEU A 148 -77.71 54.75 -74.82
CA LEU A 148 -78.49 53.83 -75.65
C LEU A 148 -79.99 53.85 -75.26
N GLU A 149 -80.33 53.91 -73.98
CA GLU A 149 -81.72 54.06 -73.52
C GLU A 149 -82.34 55.38 -73.99
N LEU A 150 -81.58 56.48 -73.91
CA LEU A 150 -82.00 57.80 -74.38
C LEU A 150 -82.23 57.81 -75.90
N GLU A 151 -81.32 57.23 -76.68
CA GLU A 151 -81.45 57.14 -78.14
C GLU A 151 -82.59 56.20 -78.58
N GLN A 152 -82.81 55.10 -77.85
CA GLN A 152 -83.99 54.27 -78.06
C GLN A 152 -85.29 55.02 -77.75
N HIS A 153 -85.31 55.85 -76.71
CA HIS A 153 -86.46 56.69 -76.37
C HIS A 153 -86.73 57.75 -77.44
N LYS A 154 -85.69 58.44 -77.93
CA LYS A 154 -85.79 59.37 -79.08
C LYS A 154 -86.32 58.67 -80.32
N THR A 155 -85.78 57.49 -80.66
CA THR A 155 -86.23 56.69 -81.80
C THR A 155 -87.71 56.31 -81.69
N ARG A 156 -88.19 55.92 -80.49
CA ARG A 156 -89.62 55.62 -80.25
C ARG A 156 -90.49 56.87 -80.38
N HIS A 157 -90.05 58.00 -79.83
CA HIS A 157 -90.77 59.27 -79.90
C HIS A 157 -90.91 59.74 -81.35
N PHE A 158 -89.81 59.82 -82.10
CA PHE A 158 -89.83 60.20 -83.52
C PHE A 158 -90.68 59.25 -84.37
N ALA A 159 -90.61 57.94 -84.12
CA ALA A 159 -91.48 56.97 -84.80
C ALA A 159 -92.97 57.19 -84.51
N GLN A 160 -93.32 57.57 -83.27
CA GLN A 160 -94.70 57.84 -82.86
C GLN A 160 -95.21 59.18 -83.43
N THR A 161 -94.36 60.21 -83.46
CA THR A 161 -94.66 61.51 -84.08
C THR A 161 -94.77 61.42 -85.61
N LEU A 162 -93.94 60.60 -86.26
CA LEU A 162 -94.05 60.33 -87.69
C LEU A 162 -95.38 59.63 -88.03
N LYS A 163 -95.78 58.65 -87.21
CA LYS A 163 -97.04 57.91 -87.39
C LYS A 163 -98.27 58.82 -87.23
N SER A 164 -98.25 59.78 -86.30
CA SER A 164 -99.33 60.75 -86.14
C SER A 164 -99.33 61.84 -87.24
N ALA A 165 -98.17 62.25 -87.73
CA ALA A 165 -98.05 63.20 -88.85
C ALA A 165 -98.55 62.60 -90.18
N GLN A 166 -98.31 61.31 -90.43
CA GLN A 166 -98.82 60.59 -91.61
C GLN A 166 -100.34 60.42 -91.62
N GLN A 167 -101.01 60.46 -90.46
CA GLN A 167 -102.47 60.31 -90.34
C GLN A 167 -103.24 61.64 -90.48
N ASN A 168 -102.59 62.79 -90.31
CA ASN A 168 -103.24 64.11 -90.18
C ASN A 168 -103.04 65.08 -91.37
N THR A 169 -102.66 64.60 -92.57
CA THR A 169 -102.45 65.41 -93.78
C THR A 169 -101.63 66.70 -93.53
N VAL A 170 -100.38 66.53 -93.09
CA VAL A 170 -99.41 67.63 -92.90
C VAL A 170 -98.42 67.66 -94.07
N ASP A 171 -97.89 68.86 -94.39
CA ASP A 171 -96.90 69.17 -95.44
C ASP A 171 -95.85 68.06 -95.70
N PRO A 172 -95.58 67.68 -96.97
CA PRO A 172 -94.63 66.63 -97.32
C PRO A 172 -93.19 66.92 -96.87
N GLU A 173 -92.78 68.20 -96.77
CA GLU A 173 -91.46 68.58 -96.24
C GLU A 173 -91.25 68.21 -94.77
N LYS A 174 -92.30 68.31 -93.95
CA LYS A 174 -92.22 68.01 -92.51
C LYS A 174 -92.13 66.50 -92.25
N ILE A 175 -92.73 65.69 -93.13
CA ILE A 175 -92.58 64.22 -93.12
C ILE A 175 -91.16 63.82 -93.56
N ALA A 176 -90.57 64.51 -94.53
CA ALA A 176 -89.19 64.25 -94.96
C ALA A 176 -88.16 64.59 -93.86
N GLN A 177 -88.34 65.70 -93.15
CA GLN A 177 -87.49 66.08 -92.01
C GLN A 177 -87.60 65.07 -90.85
N LEU A 178 -88.81 64.66 -90.45
CA LEU A 178 -88.99 63.65 -89.40
C LEU A 178 -88.44 62.28 -89.79
N ASN A 179 -88.45 61.91 -91.08
CA ASN A 179 -87.78 60.69 -91.56
C ASN A 179 -86.26 60.80 -91.47
N ALA A 180 -85.68 61.96 -91.80
CA ALA A 180 -84.24 62.17 -91.68
C ALA A 180 -83.78 62.13 -90.20
N GLU A 181 -84.54 62.76 -89.29
CA GLU A 181 -84.28 62.74 -87.84
C GLU A 181 -84.44 61.33 -87.25
N LEU A 182 -85.44 60.58 -87.70
CA LEU A 182 -85.67 59.20 -87.27
C LEU A 182 -84.57 58.25 -87.76
N GLU A 183 -84.09 58.42 -88.99
CA GLU A 183 -82.98 57.62 -89.53
C GLU A 183 -81.66 57.98 -88.86
N GLN A 184 -81.44 59.26 -88.51
CA GLN A 184 -80.30 59.71 -87.72
C GLN A 184 -80.34 59.13 -86.30
N ALA A 185 -81.48 59.15 -85.62
CA ALA A 185 -81.65 58.54 -84.30
C ALA A 185 -81.45 57.01 -84.33
N ARG A 186 -81.89 56.34 -85.40
CA ARG A 186 -81.61 54.90 -85.61
C ARG A 186 -80.13 54.61 -85.84
N ALA A 187 -79.44 55.46 -86.62
CA ALA A 187 -78.01 55.34 -86.83
C ALA A 187 -77.23 55.53 -85.52
N GLN A 188 -77.60 56.55 -84.72
CA GLN A 188 -77.00 56.80 -83.40
C GLN A 188 -77.27 55.64 -82.43
N ALA A 189 -78.51 55.13 -82.34
CA ALA A 189 -78.81 53.97 -81.51
C ALA A 189 -78.04 52.70 -81.95
N HIS A 190 -77.83 52.50 -83.25
CA HIS A 190 -77.04 51.38 -83.76
C HIS A 190 -75.55 51.56 -83.45
N GLU A 191 -75.02 52.78 -83.54
CA GLU A 191 -73.64 53.12 -83.19
C GLU A 191 -73.39 52.93 -81.69
N SER A 192 -74.28 53.41 -80.82
CA SER A 192 -74.22 53.17 -79.37
C SER A 192 -74.31 51.68 -79.03
N LYS A 193 -75.15 50.90 -79.73
CA LYS A 193 -75.24 49.45 -79.53
C LYS A 193 -73.95 48.73 -79.94
N LEU A 194 -73.32 49.13 -81.04
CA LEU A 194 -72.05 48.58 -81.48
C LEU A 194 -70.91 48.96 -80.52
N ALA A 195 -70.92 50.19 -80.01
CA ALA A 195 -69.97 50.65 -78.99
C ALA A 195 -70.12 49.84 -77.70
N LEU A 196 -71.35 49.60 -77.25
CA LEU A 196 -71.66 48.80 -76.06
C LEU A 196 -71.18 47.35 -76.22
N GLN A 197 -71.43 46.72 -77.37
CA GLN A 197 -70.95 45.35 -77.65
C GLN A 197 -69.42 45.24 -77.62
N LYS A 198 -68.72 46.24 -78.19
CA LYS A 198 -67.24 46.29 -78.13
C LYS A 198 -66.76 46.45 -76.69
N LEU A 199 -67.42 47.29 -75.91
CA LEU A 199 -67.02 47.56 -74.53
C LEU A 199 -67.34 46.39 -73.57
N GLU A 200 -68.44 45.67 -73.79
CA GLU A 200 -68.73 44.38 -73.13
C GLU A 200 -67.65 43.33 -73.43
N SER A 201 -67.23 43.21 -74.70
CA SER A 201 -66.17 42.27 -75.06
C SER A 201 -64.83 42.64 -74.42
N ALA A 202 -64.55 43.95 -74.27
CA ALA A 202 -63.36 44.44 -73.58
C ALA A 202 -63.45 44.20 -72.06
N ALA A 203 -64.62 44.37 -71.44
CA ALA A 203 -64.84 44.08 -70.03
C ALA A 203 -64.65 42.58 -69.72
N GLN A 204 -65.11 41.70 -70.61
CA GLN A 204 -64.98 40.25 -70.43
C GLN A 204 -63.52 39.76 -70.60
N GLN A 205 -62.76 40.37 -71.51
CA GLN A 205 -61.31 40.17 -71.61
C GLN A 205 -60.59 40.68 -70.35
N HIS A 206 -60.98 41.85 -69.84
CA HIS A 206 -60.40 42.40 -68.61
C HIS A 206 -60.65 41.52 -67.39
N GLN A 207 -61.86 40.98 -67.25
CA GLN A 207 -62.23 40.10 -66.14
C GLN A 207 -61.41 38.79 -66.14
N THR A 208 -61.11 38.24 -67.31
CA THR A 208 -60.24 37.06 -67.44
C THR A 208 -58.77 37.38 -67.15
N GLU A 209 -58.27 38.54 -67.58
CA GLU A 209 -56.93 39.03 -67.22
C GLU A 209 -56.77 39.25 -65.71
N GLN A 210 -57.81 39.76 -65.04
CA GLN A 210 -57.81 40.01 -63.60
C GLN A 210 -57.81 38.72 -62.78
N GLN A 211 -58.63 37.73 -63.15
CA GLN A 211 -58.59 36.40 -62.53
C GLN A 211 -57.23 35.72 -62.69
N HIS A 212 -56.59 35.88 -63.86
CA HIS A 212 -55.26 35.34 -64.09
C HIS A 212 -54.18 36.06 -63.25
N SER A 213 -54.28 37.39 -63.13
CA SER A 213 -53.41 38.23 -62.30
C SER A 213 -53.53 37.88 -60.81
N GLU A 214 -54.75 37.67 -60.31
CA GLU A 214 -55.00 37.23 -58.93
C GLU A 214 -54.43 35.83 -58.63
N GLN A 215 -54.58 34.88 -59.57
CA GLN A 215 -53.96 33.56 -59.43
C GLN A 215 -52.43 33.63 -59.41
N GLN A 216 -51.82 34.46 -60.26
CA GLN A 216 -50.37 34.66 -60.23
C GLN A 216 -49.90 35.28 -58.91
N LEU A 217 -50.64 36.23 -58.35
CA LEU A 217 -50.33 36.82 -57.05
C LEU A 217 -50.42 35.80 -55.92
N ALA A 218 -51.45 34.94 -55.91
CA ALA A 218 -51.56 33.87 -54.93
C ALA A 218 -50.38 32.89 -55.01
N GLN A 219 -49.99 32.48 -56.22
CA GLN A 219 -48.84 31.59 -56.44
C GLN A 219 -47.51 32.23 -56.03
N LEU A 220 -47.30 33.52 -56.33
CA LEU A 220 -46.11 34.26 -55.89
C LEU A 220 -46.06 34.40 -54.37
N ASN A 221 -47.21 34.63 -53.72
CA ASN A 221 -47.30 34.72 -52.27
C ASN A 221 -46.97 33.40 -51.57
N ASP A 222 -47.56 32.29 -52.02
CA ASP A 222 -47.28 30.96 -51.48
C ASP A 222 -45.80 30.59 -51.64
N ARG A 223 -45.20 30.94 -52.79
CA ARG A 223 -43.78 30.68 -53.05
C ARG A 223 -42.85 31.54 -52.20
N LEU A 224 -43.23 32.80 -51.92
CA LEU A 224 -42.52 33.66 -50.96
C LEU A 224 -42.55 33.07 -49.56
N GLN A 225 -43.73 32.64 -49.10
CA GLN A 225 -43.91 32.09 -47.76
C GLN A 225 -43.14 30.77 -47.58
N ALA A 226 -43.14 29.90 -48.59
CA ALA A 226 -42.38 28.66 -48.58
C ALA A 226 -40.86 28.90 -48.53
N LEU A 227 -40.35 29.86 -49.32
CA LEU A 227 -38.94 30.25 -49.28
C LEU A 227 -38.53 30.83 -47.92
N GLN A 228 -39.42 31.61 -47.30
CA GLN A 228 -39.16 32.23 -46.00
C GLN A 228 -39.10 31.19 -44.87
N GLN A 229 -40.02 30.23 -44.85
CA GLN A 229 -39.97 29.11 -43.91
C GLN A 229 -38.71 28.25 -44.09
N ASN A 230 -38.30 28.00 -45.34
CA ASN A 230 -37.11 27.21 -45.63
C ASN A 230 -35.83 27.92 -45.13
N ALA A 231 -35.76 29.25 -45.29
CA ALA A 231 -34.67 30.06 -44.74
C ALA A 231 -34.61 30.01 -43.21
N GLU A 232 -35.76 30.12 -42.52
CA GLU A 232 -35.82 30.02 -41.05
C GLU A 232 -35.38 28.64 -40.54
N GLN A 233 -35.82 27.55 -41.17
CA GLN A 233 -35.38 26.20 -40.83
C GLN A 233 -33.88 26.01 -41.01
N GLN A 234 -33.30 26.56 -42.07
CA GLN A 234 -31.85 26.50 -42.31
C GLN A 234 -31.05 27.26 -41.24
N VAL A 235 -31.54 28.43 -40.78
CA VAL A 235 -30.91 29.20 -39.70
C VAL A 235 -30.96 28.42 -38.39
N GLN A 236 -32.13 27.84 -38.06
CA GLN A 236 -32.28 27.07 -36.83
C GLN A 236 -31.37 25.83 -36.81
N ALA A 237 -31.34 25.08 -37.92
CA ALA A 237 -30.47 23.91 -38.03
C ALA A 237 -28.98 24.27 -37.91
N GLN A 238 -28.55 25.46 -38.38
CA GLN A 238 -27.18 25.94 -38.17
C GLN A 238 -26.89 26.30 -36.72
N GLN A 239 -27.83 26.94 -36.02
CA GLN A 239 -27.67 27.25 -34.60
C GLN A 239 -27.56 25.98 -33.77
N ASP A 240 -28.40 24.98 -34.03
CA ASP A 240 -28.39 23.71 -33.32
C ASP A 240 -27.06 22.97 -33.54
N LYS A 241 -26.53 22.95 -34.78
CA LYS A 241 -25.20 22.40 -35.07
C LYS A 241 -24.08 23.13 -34.32
N LEU A 242 -24.09 24.47 -34.30
CA LEU A 242 -23.09 25.25 -33.57
C LEU A 242 -23.14 25.00 -32.06
N GLN A 243 -24.35 24.87 -31.50
CA GLN A 243 -24.53 24.58 -30.08
C GLN A 243 -24.07 23.16 -29.73
N ALA A 244 -24.34 22.18 -30.61
CA ALA A 244 -23.85 20.81 -30.45
C ALA A 244 -22.31 20.76 -30.50
N LEU A 245 -21.68 21.48 -31.44
CA LEU A 245 -20.23 21.59 -31.54
C LEU A 245 -19.62 22.22 -30.28
N ALA A 246 -20.21 23.30 -29.76
CA ALA A 246 -19.74 23.95 -28.54
C ALA A 246 -19.81 23.03 -27.31
N LYS A 247 -20.92 22.27 -27.16
CA LYS A 247 -21.05 21.26 -26.10
C LYS A 247 -20.00 20.15 -26.24
N SER A 248 -19.77 19.69 -27.46
CA SER A 248 -18.79 18.65 -27.76
C SER A 248 -17.36 19.12 -27.44
N GLN A 249 -16.99 20.35 -27.80
CA GLN A 249 -15.69 20.93 -27.43
C GLN A 249 -15.52 21.04 -25.91
N GLN A 250 -16.57 21.47 -25.19
CA GLN A 250 -16.51 21.53 -23.72
C GLN A 250 -16.27 20.15 -23.11
N GLN A 251 -16.94 19.12 -23.62
CA GLN A 251 -16.72 17.74 -23.15
C GLN A 251 -15.29 17.27 -23.38
N VAL A 252 -14.66 17.60 -24.51
CA VAL A 252 -13.25 17.25 -24.78
C VAL A 252 -12.33 17.89 -23.74
N VAL A 253 -12.52 19.18 -23.43
CA VAL A 253 -11.71 19.88 -22.41
C VAL A 253 -11.90 19.25 -21.03
N ASP A 254 -13.14 18.94 -20.64
CA ASP A 254 -13.42 18.29 -19.36
C ASP A 254 -12.77 16.89 -19.28
N PHE A 255 -12.74 16.14 -20.39
CA PHE A 255 -12.05 14.85 -20.46
C PHE A 255 -10.52 14.98 -20.40
N GLU A 256 -9.94 15.97 -21.08
CA GLU A 256 -8.50 16.26 -20.97
C GLU A 256 -8.11 16.60 -19.53
N GLN A 257 -8.95 17.36 -18.83
CA GLN A 257 -8.71 17.73 -17.44
C GLN A 257 -8.78 16.50 -16.51
N LYS A 258 -9.77 15.61 -16.70
CA LYS A 258 -9.85 14.34 -15.98
C LYS A 258 -8.66 13.42 -16.25
N LEU A 259 -8.18 13.37 -17.50
CA LEU A 259 -6.98 12.63 -17.89
C LEU A 259 -5.73 13.16 -17.17
N ALA A 260 -5.59 14.49 -17.10
CA ALA A 260 -4.49 15.13 -16.39
C ALA A 260 -4.54 14.84 -14.88
N GLU A 261 -5.73 14.89 -14.27
CA GLU A 261 -5.93 14.52 -12.86
C GLU A 261 -5.58 13.05 -12.59
N GLN A 262 -5.99 12.13 -13.46
CA GLN A 262 -5.60 10.72 -13.33
C GLN A 262 -4.09 10.49 -13.49
N ALA A 263 -3.46 11.18 -14.44
CA ALA A 263 -2.00 11.09 -14.63
C ALA A 263 -1.24 11.59 -13.39
N GLN A 264 -1.74 12.63 -12.74
CA GLN A 264 -1.19 13.11 -11.48
C GLN A 264 -1.37 12.07 -10.37
N GLN A 265 -2.57 11.50 -10.23
CA GLN A 265 -2.82 10.43 -9.25
C GLN A 265 -1.93 9.20 -9.46
N LEU A 266 -1.71 8.78 -10.71
CA LEU A 266 -0.79 7.71 -11.06
C LEU A 266 0.64 8.02 -10.57
N THR A 267 1.09 9.25 -10.79
CA THR A 267 2.41 9.70 -10.35
C THR A 267 2.53 9.67 -8.82
N ASP A 268 1.51 10.14 -8.11
CA ASP A 268 1.49 10.14 -6.65
C ASP A 268 1.48 8.71 -6.08
N VAL A 269 0.70 7.80 -6.68
CA VAL A 269 0.68 6.37 -6.29
C VAL A 269 2.03 5.71 -6.55
N GLU A 270 2.70 6.04 -7.65
CA GLU A 270 4.03 5.51 -7.97
C GLU A 270 5.09 6.02 -6.99
N GLN A 271 5.02 7.29 -6.56
CA GLN A 271 5.86 7.82 -5.48
C GLN A 271 5.60 7.11 -4.15
N GLN A 272 4.34 6.87 -3.78
CA GLN A 272 4.00 6.12 -2.57
C GLN A 272 4.53 4.68 -2.61
N LYS A 273 4.43 4.02 -3.77
CA LYS A 273 4.99 2.68 -3.99
C LYS A 273 6.51 2.68 -3.77
N ASN A 274 7.21 3.65 -4.34
CA ASN A 274 8.66 3.76 -4.17
C ASN A 274 9.05 4.00 -2.70
N HIS A 275 8.30 4.84 -1.99
CA HIS A 275 8.53 5.08 -0.56
C HIS A 275 8.32 3.82 0.28
N LEU A 276 7.21 3.10 0.07
CA LEU A 276 6.94 1.85 0.78
C LEU A 276 7.96 0.76 0.42
N SER A 277 8.42 0.70 -0.83
CA SER A 277 9.49 -0.21 -1.23
C SER A 277 10.82 0.09 -0.53
N GLN A 278 11.15 1.37 -0.30
CA GLN A 278 12.31 1.75 0.51
C GLN A 278 12.15 1.33 1.97
N GLN A 279 10.99 1.57 2.58
CA GLN A 279 10.71 1.14 3.96
C GLN A 279 10.81 -0.38 4.11
N LEU A 280 10.31 -1.16 3.14
CA LEU A 280 10.47 -2.62 3.13
C LEU A 280 11.93 -3.05 3.04
N ALA A 281 12.75 -2.36 2.22
CA ALA A 281 14.18 -2.65 2.15
C ALA A 281 14.90 -2.34 3.47
N GLU A 282 14.56 -1.22 4.12
CA GLU A 282 15.11 -0.87 5.45
C GLU A 282 14.72 -1.90 6.51
N LEU A 283 13.46 -2.35 6.54
CA LEU A 283 13.00 -3.40 7.45
C LEU A 283 13.67 -4.74 7.19
N SER A 284 13.91 -5.09 5.92
CA SER A 284 14.66 -6.31 5.56
C SER A 284 16.08 -6.26 6.11
N VAL A 285 16.79 -5.14 5.92
CA VAL A 285 18.14 -4.95 6.46
C VAL A 285 18.14 -5.00 7.99
N HIS A 286 17.14 -4.41 8.63
CA HIS A 286 17.03 -4.46 10.09
C HIS A 286 16.76 -5.89 10.60
N SER A 287 15.93 -6.65 9.89
CA SER A 287 15.67 -8.06 10.18
C SER A 287 16.93 -8.90 10.06
N GLU A 288 17.72 -8.72 9.00
CA GLU A 288 19.01 -9.40 8.83
C GLU A 288 20.01 -9.05 9.95
N ALA A 289 20.05 -7.78 10.37
CA ALA A 289 20.89 -7.35 11.48
C ALA A 289 20.48 -8.00 12.82
N LEU A 290 19.17 -8.09 13.10
CA LEU A 290 18.65 -8.79 14.27
C LEU A 290 18.96 -10.29 14.21
N GLN A 291 18.78 -10.93 13.06
CA GLN A 291 19.12 -12.34 12.85
C GLN A 291 20.60 -12.61 13.14
N ALA A 292 21.50 -11.76 12.63
CA ALA A 292 22.94 -11.86 12.91
C ALA A 292 23.26 -11.68 14.40
N GLN A 293 22.54 -10.78 15.08
CA GLN A 293 22.69 -10.57 16.52
C GLN A 293 22.23 -11.81 17.32
N VAL A 294 21.12 -12.43 16.92
CA VAL A 294 20.64 -13.70 17.50
C VAL A 294 21.69 -14.80 17.35
N SER A 295 22.25 -15.00 16.16
CA SER A 295 23.30 -16.01 15.94
C SER A 295 24.54 -15.74 16.79
N THR A 296 24.90 -14.48 17.01
CA THR A 296 26.01 -14.11 17.90
C THR A 296 25.71 -14.48 19.36
N PHE A 297 24.49 -14.24 19.84
CA PHE A 297 24.09 -14.66 21.19
C PHE A 297 24.04 -16.17 21.35
N GLU A 298 23.57 -16.91 20.35
CA GLU A 298 23.60 -18.38 20.35
C GLU A 298 25.02 -18.93 20.45
N GLN A 299 25.95 -18.33 19.70
CA GLN A 299 27.36 -18.71 19.78
C GLN A 299 27.95 -18.41 21.17
N GLN A 300 27.69 -17.23 21.73
CA GLN A 300 28.12 -16.89 23.10
C GLN A 300 27.54 -17.86 24.14
N GLN A 301 26.29 -18.30 23.97
CA GLN A 301 25.68 -19.27 24.86
C GLN A 301 26.37 -20.64 24.79
N HIS A 302 26.77 -21.07 23.59
CA HIS A 302 27.56 -22.29 23.41
C HIS A 302 28.95 -22.17 24.05
N GLU A 303 29.66 -21.07 23.83
CA GLU A 303 30.96 -20.83 24.46
C GLU A 303 30.87 -20.81 26.00
N LEU A 304 29.81 -20.22 26.56
CA LEU A 304 29.57 -20.26 28.01
C LEU A 304 29.25 -21.67 28.52
N ALA A 305 28.50 -22.47 27.76
CA ALA A 305 28.20 -23.85 28.11
C ALA A 305 29.47 -24.71 28.11
N ASP A 306 30.34 -24.54 27.10
CA ASP A 306 31.61 -25.25 27.00
C ASP A 306 32.57 -24.85 28.14
N ASN A 307 32.72 -23.55 28.40
CA ASN A 307 33.52 -23.05 29.53
C ASN A 307 33.00 -23.58 30.89
N SER A 308 31.69 -23.67 31.06
CA SER A 308 31.08 -24.24 32.27
C SER A 308 31.39 -25.73 32.41
N ALA A 309 31.36 -26.49 31.31
CA ALA A 309 31.73 -27.91 31.30
C ALA A 309 33.22 -28.11 31.62
N GLU A 310 34.11 -27.26 31.08
CA GLU A 310 35.53 -27.26 31.40
C GLU A 310 35.80 -26.96 32.88
N LEU A 311 35.15 -25.93 33.43
CA LEU A 311 35.25 -25.60 34.86
C LEU A 311 34.75 -26.74 35.75
N ALA A 312 33.65 -27.40 35.38
CA ALA A 312 33.14 -28.56 36.12
C ALA A 312 34.13 -29.74 36.08
N ALA A 313 34.79 -29.97 34.94
CA ALA A 313 35.82 -30.99 34.82
C ALA A 313 37.06 -30.65 35.66
N GLU A 314 37.49 -29.39 35.67
CA GLU A 314 38.59 -28.91 36.51
C GLU A 314 38.26 -29.05 37.99
N GLN A 315 37.04 -28.69 38.40
CA GLN A 315 36.57 -28.86 39.78
C GLN A 315 36.60 -30.34 40.21
N SER A 316 36.14 -31.25 39.35
CA SER A 316 36.19 -32.70 39.61
C SER A 316 37.62 -33.23 39.74
N ARG A 317 38.53 -32.74 38.88
CA ARG A 317 39.95 -33.07 38.94
C ARG A 317 40.59 -32.58 40.24
N LEU A 318 40.36 -31.33 40.62
CA LEU A 318 40.87 -30.75 41.88
C LEU A 318 40.32 -31.50 43.09
N GLN A 319 39.04 -31.87 43.07
CA GLN A 319 38.44 -32.67 44.15
C GLN A 319 39.14 -34.03 44.30
N THR A 320 39.42 -34.70 43.18
CA THR A 320 40.17 -35.97 43.18
C THR A 320 41.59 -35.80 43.73
N GLU A 321 42.27 -34.69 43.39
CA GLU A 321 43.61 -34.36 43.88
C GLU A 321 43.61 -34.08 45.40
N VAL A 322 42.59 -33.39 45.90
CA VAL A 322 42.39 -33.16 47.34
C VAL A 322 42.20 -34.50 48.07
N ASP A 323 41.36 -35.39 47.55
CA ASP A 323 41.11 -36.71 48.15
C ASP A 323 42.39 -37.57 48.18
N SER A 324 43.16 -37.57 47.09
CA SER A 324 44.46 -38.24 47.02
C SER A 324 45.47 -37.68 48.03
N THR A 325 45.53 -36.35 48.16
CA THR A 325 46.40 -35.68 49.12
C THR A 325 46.02 -36.00 50.57
N ASN A 326 44.72 -36.04 50.86
CA ASN A 326 44.20 -36.45 52.17
C ASN A 326 44.53 -37.91 52.48
N GLU A 327 44.47 -38.81 51.50
CA GLU A 327 44.89 -40.20 51.68
C GLU A 327 46.39 -40.29 51.99
N LEU A 328 47.24 -39.58 51.24
CA LEU A 328 48.68 -39.53 51.49
C LEU A 328 49.02 -38.95 52.87
N LEU A 329 48.27 -37.92 53.32
CA LEU A 329 48.39 -37.36 54.66
C LEU A 329 48.06 -38.41 55.73
N ASN A 330 46.95 -39.15 55.56
CA ASN A 330 46.56 -40.21 56.50
C ASN A 330 47.59 -41.35 56.56
N GLN A 331 48.15 -41.74 55.41
CA GLN A 331 49.23 -42.73 55.35
C GLN A 331 50.48 -42.24 56.09
N ASN A 332 50.89 -40.99 55.88
CA ASN A 332 52.03 -40.39 56.58
C ASN A 332 51.80 -40.27 58.08
N GLN A 333 50.62 -39.85 58.53
CA GLN A 333 50.28 -39.82 59.95
C GLN A 333 50.34 -41.21 60.58
N THR A 334 49.82 -42.23 59.90
CA THR A 334 49.89 -43.62 60.37
C THR A 334 51.34 -44.11 60.45
N ARG A 335 52.16 -43.79 59.44
CA ARG A 335 53.59 -44.11 59.44
C ARG A 335 54.33 -43.41 60.58
N SER A 336 54.03 -42.14 60.82
CA SER A 336 54.59 -41.37 61.93
C SER A 336 54.27 -42.01 63.27
N LYS A 337 53.00 -42.36 63.53
CA LYS A 337 52.60 -43.06 64.77
C LYS A 337 53.30 -44.41 64.94
N LYS A 338 53.51 -45.17 63.86
CA LYS A 338 54.27 -46.43 63.90
C LYS A 338 55.74 -46.18 64.26
N LEU A 339 56.36 -45.17 63.67
CA LEU A 339 57.75 -44.80 63.97
C LEU A 339 57.89 -44.31 65.41
N GLU A 340 56.94 -43.51 65.90
CA GLU A 340 56.89 -43.04 67.29
C GLU A 340 56.79 -44.23 68.27
N ALA A 341 55.88 -45.18 68.03
CA ALA A 341 55.78 -46.38 68.84
C ALA A 341 57.05 -47.27 68.80
N GLN A 342 57.72 -47.34 67.64
CA GLN A 342 59.01 -48.04 67.51
C GLN A 342 60.11 -47.35 68.30
N LEU A 343 60.14 -46.01 68.29
CA LEU A 343 61.07 -45.20 69.07
C LEU A 343 60.86 -45.44 70.57
N ASP A 344 59.62 -45.37 71.05
CA ASP A 344 59.27 -45.63 72.45
C ASP A 344 59.72 -47.02 72.89
N HIS A 345 59.49 -48.04 72.06
CA HIS A 345 59.93 -49.39 72.35
C HIS A 345 61.47 -49.52 72.35
N ALA A 346 62.17 -48.82 71.46
CA ALA A 346 63.64 -48.80 71.46
C ALA A 346 64.19 -48.14 72.72
N VAL A 347 63.63 -46.99 73.12
CA VAL A 347 63.99 -46.27 74.34
C VAL A 347 63.74 -47.13 75.59
N ASN A 348 62.57 -47.77 75.69
CA ASN A 348 62.27 -48.67 76.82
C ASN A 348 63.23 -49.86 76.90
N ARG A 349 63.60 -50.46 75.76
CA ARG A 349 64.60 -51.53 75.72
C ARG A 349 65.97 -51.04 76.17
N GLN A 350 66.37 -49.85 75.75
CA GLN A 350 67.63 -49.24 76.16
C GLN A 350 67.64 -49.01 77.68
N GLN A 351 66.59 -48.39 78.23
CA GLN A 351 66.47 -48.16 79.68
C GLN A 351 66.51 -49.47 80.48
N ALA A 352 65.82 -50.51 80.01
CA ALA A 352 65.86 -51.83 80.65
C ALA A 352 67.27 -52.46 80.60
N ALA A 353 67.97 -52.32 79.47
CA ALA A 353 69.36 -52.77 79.34
C ALA A 353 70.31 -52.00 80.26
N GLU A 354 70.16 -50.68 80.37
CA GLU A 354 70.93 -49.82 81.27
C GLU A 354 70.69 -50.19 82.74
N GLN A 355 69.43 -50.38 83.15
CA GLN A 355 69.10 -50.84 84.51
C GLN A 355 69.70 -52.22 84.82
N LYS A 356 69.64 -53.15 83.87
CA LYS A 356 70.25 -54.47 84.01
C LYS A 356 71.77 -54.37 84.16
N GLN A 357 72.42 -53.57 83.33
CA GLN A 357 73.87 -53.34 83.39
C GLN A 357 74.27 -52.68 84.71
N GLN A 358 73.49 -51.72 85.20
CA GLN A 358 73.72 -51.08 86.50
C GLN A 358 73.60 -52.10 87.65
N TYR A 359 72.58 -52.95 87.62
CA TYR A 359 72.40 -54.01 88.61
C TYR A 359 73.55 -55.03 88.59
N GLU A 360 73.97 -55.49 87.41
CA GLU A 360 75.12 -56.38 87.24
C GLU A 360 76.43 -55.71 87.72
N ALA A 361 76.60 -54.42 87.46
CA ALA A 361 77.74 -53.65 87.93
C ALA A 361 77.74 -53.51 89.47
N ASP A 362 76.60 -53.25 90.09
CA ASP A 362 76.46 -53.15 91.55
C ASP A 362 76.66 -54.52 92.23
N GLN A 363 76.14 -55.61 91.65
CA GLN A 363 76.47 -56.97 92.11
C GLN A 363 77.97 -57.27 92.01
N SER A 364 78.60 -56.89 90.90
CA SER A 364 80.05 -57.07 90.70
C SER A 364 80.85 -56.28 91.73
N ARG A 365 80.44 -55.04 92.04
CA ARG A 365 81.06 -54.21 93.08
C ARG A 365 80.93 -54.82 94.47
N GLU A 366 79.77 -55.37 94.83
CA GLU A 366 79.57 -56.05 96.11
C GLU A 366 80.39 -57.34 96.19
N MET A 367 80.46 -58.13 95.12
CA MET A 367 81.33 -59.30 95.06
C MET A 367 82.81 -58.92 95.24
N ILE A 368 83.28 -57.86 94.57
CA ILE A 368 84.63 -57.34 94.76
C ILE A 368 84.84 -56.90 96.22
N ARG A 369 83.85 -56.26 96.86
CA ARG A 369 83.91 -55.87 98.27
C ARG A 369 84.06 -57.09 99.18
N GLN A 370 83.25 -58.13 98.96
CA GLN A 370 83.32 -59.39 99.72
C GLN A 370 84.66 -60.09 99.52
N LEU A 371 85.15 -60.20 98.29
CA LEU A 371 86.47 -60.78 98.00
C LEU A 371 87.61 -59.99 98.65
N ARG A 372 87.53 -58.65 98.68
CA ARG A 372 88.51 -57.81 99.39
C ARG A 372 88.48 -58.04 100.90
N THR A 373 87.29 -58.18 101.50
CA THR A 373 87.17 -58.51 102.93
C THR A 373 87.75 -59.90 103.22
N GLN A 374 87.40 -60.92 102.43
CA GLN A 374 87.95 -62.27 102.57
C GLN A 374 89.48 -62.29 102.43
N LEU A 375 90.03 -61.52 101.48
CA LEU A 375 91.47 -61.40 101.32
C LEU A 375 92.12 -60.76 102.55
N SER A 376 91.53 -59.70 103.11
CA SER A 376 92.00 -59.06 104.34
C SER A 376 91.96 -60.00 105.54
N GLU A 377 90.86 -60.73 105.73
CA GLU A 377 90.72 -61.74 106.80
C GLU A 377 91.77 -62.84 106.64
N GLN A 378 92.02 -63.28 105.41
CA GLN A 378 93.03 -64.30 105.12
C GLN A 378 94.46 -63.78 105.36
N ASP A 379 94.75 -62.52 105.02
CA ASP A 379 96.03 -61.88 105.33
C ASP A 379 96.24 -61.72 106.85
N GLU A 380 95.20 -61.37 107.61
CA GLU A 380 95.24 -61.34 109.08
C GLU A 380 95.50 -62.72 109.68
N LEU A 381 94.79 -63.76 109.20
CA LEU A 381 95.02 -65.15 109.61
C LEU A 381 96.43 -65.62 109.29
N ASN A 382 96.92 -65.30 108.09
CA ASN A 382 98.29 -65.61 107.69
C ASN A 382 99.31 -64.88 108.59
N GLN A 383 99.10 -63.60 108.91
CA GLN A 383 99.96 -62.86 109.85
C GLN A 383 99.92 -63.48 111.25
N GLN A 384 98.76 -63.90 111.74
CA GLN A 384 98.63 -64.61 113.02
C GLN A 384 99.40 -65.92 112.99
N HIS A 385 99.25 -66.75 111.94
CA HIS A 385 100.01 -67.99 111.78
C HIS A 385 101.51 -67.75 111.68
N VAL A 386 101.95 -66.70 110.97
CA VAL A 386 103.36 -66.31 110.91
C VAL A 386 103.85 -65.93 112.31
N SER A 387 103.11 -65.09 113.04
CA SER A 387 103.45 -64.71 114.42
C SER A 387 103.50 -65.91 115.37
N GLU A 388 102.56 -66.86 115.26
CA GLU A 388 102.59 -68.11 116.03
C GLU A 388 103.80 -68.98 115.68
N LEU A 389 104.14 -69.09 114.40
CA LEU A 389 105.33 -69.81 113.96
C LEU A 389 106.61 -69.12 114.42
N GLU A 390 106.67 -67.78 114.38
CA GLU A 390 107.77 -66.99 114.91
C GLU A 390 107.91 -67.18 116.43
N GLN A 391 106.81 -67.17 117.18
CA GLN A 391 106.81 -67.51 118.60
C GLN A 391 107.30 -68.93 118.86
N LYS A 392 106.83 -69.92 118.11
CA LYS A 392 107.33 -71.31 118.21
C LYS A 392 108.81 -71.41 117.87
N ILE A 393 109.27 -70.73 116.82
CA ILE A 393 110.69 -70.67 116.45
C ILE A 393 111.49 -70.01 117.56
N MET A 394 111.00 -68.93 118.17
CA MET A 394 111.64 -68.26 119.30
C MET A 394 111.71 -69.18 120.52
N GLU A 395 110.62 -69.87 120.87
CA GLU A 395 110.62 -70.90 121.92
C GLU A 395 111.61 -72.01 121.63
N TYR A 396 111.65 -72.54 120.40
CA TYR A 396 112.60 -73.56 120.01
C TYR A 396 114.04 -73.05 120.06
N LYS A 397 114.30 -71.81 119.64
CA LYS A 397 115.60 -71.15 119.79
C LYS A 397 115.99 -71.00 121.26
N LEU A 398 115.08 -70.53 122.13
CA LEU A 398 115.31 -70.41 123.57
C LEU A 398 115.56 -71.78 124.22
N LYS A 399 114.77 -72.80 123.88
CA LYS A 399 114.97 -74.19 124.34
C LYS A 399 116.29 -74.75 123.83
N PHE A 400 116.68 -74.43 122.59
CA PHE A 400 117.95 -74.83 122.01
C PHE A 400 119.12 -74.13 122.69
N GLU A 401 119.08 -72.81 122.89
CA GLU A 401 120.08 -72.05 123.64
C GLU A 401 120.18 -72.54 125.08
N TYR A 402 119.06 -72.86 125.72
CA TYR A 402 119.04 -73.44 127.06
C TYR A 402 119.70 -74.82 127.09
N ALA A 403 119.38 -75.69 126.12
CA ALA A 403 120.04 -76.99 125.97
C ALA A 403 121.55 -76.85 125.66
N GLN A 404 121.92 -75.88 124.84
CA GLN A 404 123.32 -75.56 124.51
C GLN A 404 124.08 -75.04 125.73
N LYS A 405 123.44 -74.20 126.56
CA LYS A 405 124.00 -73.76 127.86
C LYS A 405 124.13 -74.90 128.86
N GLN A 406 123.20 -75.85 128.90
CA GLN A 406 123.36 -77.04 129.74
C GLN A 406 124.53 -77.93 129.30
N LEU A 407 124.75 -78.08 127.99
CA LEU A 407 125.93 -78.76 127.45
C LEU A 407 127.24 -78.03 127.79
N ALA A 408 127.23 -76.69 127.81
CA ALA A 408 128.41 -75.87 128.13
C ALA A 408 128.73 -75.77 129.65
N VAL A 409 127.84 -76.20 130.54
CA VAL A 409 128.03 -76.19 132.01
C VAL A 409 128.29 -77.60 132.56
N SER A 410 128.29 -78.63 131.71
CA SER A 410 128.62 -80.02 132.09
C SER A 410 129.78 -80.65 131.30
N GLY A 411 130.54 -79.83 130.58
CA GLY A 411 131.95 -80.09 130.25
C GLY A 411 132.80 -79.06 130.97
#